data_AF-A0A930SYB3-F1
#
_entry.id   AF-A0A930SYB3-F1
#
_cell.length_a   1.000
_cell.length_b   1.000
_cell.length_c   1.000
_cell.angle_alpha   90.00
_cell.angle_beta   90.00
_cell.angle_gamma   90.00
#
_symmetry.space_group_name_H-M   'P 1'
#
loop_
_entity.id
_entity.type
_entity.pdbx_description
1 polymer ?
#
loop_
_entity_poly.entity_id
_entity_poly.type
_entity_poly.pdbx_seq_one_letter_code
_entity_poly.pdbx_strand_id
1 'polypeptide(L)'
;MKPADQVKVIVLSFVAIVVMVGFIVVVSKITHNTYMSHHAEAGHGDAEAGHGDGHGETSHTSTEDSHGDTHAKTEDTHATTPGSTEDHAADAHHDADKAADKTTDAHAGDSHDTPAEVTTVAVSGDPEAGAQVFMAKTCATCHAVSSLEGAVGAVGPKLDGLGATAATRQPGKDAVTYIRESIENPSGYVVEGYPAAMPALKSTMSDEEFDNLVAYLTSL
;
A
#
# COMPACT_ATOMS: atom_id res chain seq x y z
N MET A 1 2.44 45.22 -32.49
CA MET A 1 3.82 44.87 -32.87
C MET A 1 3.89 44.53 -34.34
N LYS A 2 5.03 44.79 -35.01
CA LYS A 2 5.25 44.29 -36.38
C LYS A 2 5.49 42.77 -36.33
N PRO A 3 5.10 42.01 -37.37
CA PRO A 3 5.28 40.56 -37.40
C PRO A 3 6.75 40.13 -37.21
N ALA A 4 7.70 40.95 -37.64
CA ALA A 4 9.14 40.73 -37.43
C ALA A 4 9.57 40.77 -35.95
N ASP A 5 8.85 41.51 -35.10
CA ASP A 5 9.16 41.60 -33.67
C ASP A 5 8.62 40.39 -32.90
N GLN A 6 7.48 39.84 -33.35
CA GLN A 6 6.90 38.63 -32.77
C GLN A 6 7.80 37.41 -32.98
N VAL A 7 8.37 37.27 -34.17
CA VAL A 7 9.33 36.18 -34.46
C VAL A 7 10.57 36.29 -33.56
N LYS A 8 11.09 37.50 -33.31
CA LYS A 8 12.24 37.71 -32.43
C LYS A 8 11.92 37.37 -30.97
N VAL A 9 10.74 37.76 -30.47
CA VAL A 9 10.30 37.44 -29.10
C VAL A 9 10.13 35.94 -28.92
N ILE A 10 9.53 35.26 -29.92
CA ILE A 10 9.36 33.80 -29.90
C ILE A 10 10.73 33.11 -29.90
N VAL A 11 11.64 33.48 -30.81
CA VAL A 11 12.98 32.88 -30.89
C VAL A 11 13.79 33.13 -29.61
N LEU A 12 13.76 34.34 -29.06
CA LEU A 12 14.44 34.65 -27.79
C LEU A 12 13.86 33.85 -26.62
N SER A 13 12.54 33.63 -26.58
CA SER A 13 11.89 32.85 -25.54
C SER A 13 12.26 31.36 -25.64
N PHE A 14 12.29 30.80 -26.86
CA PHE A 14 12.73 29.42 -27.07
C PHE A 14 14.20 29.22 -26.66
N VAL A 15 15.09 30.16 -27.01
CA VAL A 15 16.50 30.09 -26.59
C VAL A 15 16.62 30.17 -25.07
N ALA A 16 15.86 31.03 -24.40
CA ALA A 16 15.87 31.13 -22.94
C ALA A 16 15.39 29.83 -22.25
N ILE A 17 14.34 29.19 -22.79
CA ILE A 17 13.81 27.92 -22.26
C ILE A 17 14.84 26.80 -22.43
N VAL A 18 15.50 26.70 -23.59
CA VAL A 18 16.52 25.67 -23.82
C VAL A 18 17.72 25.84 -22.88
N VAL A 19 18.16 27.09 -22.64
CA VAL A 19 19.24 27.38 -21.68
C VAL A 19 18.82 27.04 -20.25
N MET A 20 17.59 27.36 -19.85
CA MET A 20 17.07 27.06 -18.52
C MET A 20 16.96 25.55 -18.27
N VAL A 21 16.40 24.79 -19.23
CA VAL A 21 16.30 23.33 -19.13
C VAL A 21 17.68 22.69 -19.09
N GLY A 22 18.63 23.17 -19.91
CA GLY A 22 20.02 22.72 -19.87
C GLY A 22 20.68 22.95 -18.51
N PHE A 23 20.45 24.12 -17.90
CA PHE A 23 20.97 24.44 -16.58
C PHE A 23 20.38 23.52 -15.49
N ILE A 24 19.07 23.25 -15.52
CA ILE A 24 18.40 22.36 -14.56
C ILE A 24 18.94 20.92 -14.65
N VAL A 25 19.16 20.40 -15.86
CA VAL A 25 19.73 19.06 -16.06
C VAL A 25 21.17 18.99 -15.59
N VAL A 26 21.98 20.03 -15.84
CA VAL A 26 23.37 20.10 -15.36
C VAL A 26 23.43 20.16 -13.83
N VAL A 27 22.63 21.02 -13.19
CA VAL A 27 22.56 21.11 -11.72
C VAL A 27 22.09 19.79 -11.13
N SER A 28 21.05 19.17 -11.70
CA SER A 28 20.55 17.86 -11.23
C SER A 28 21.62 16.77 -11.31
N LYS A 29 22.41 16.70 -12.39
CA LYS A 29 23.52 15.73 -12.49
C LYS A 29 24.63 16.01 -11.49
N ILE A 30 24.95 17.28 -11.22
CA ILE A 30 25.98 17.65 -10.24
C ILE A 30 25.54 17.20 -8.82
N THR A 31 24.29 17.44 -8.44
CA THR A 31 23.75 17.07 -7.12
C THR A 31 23.69 15.56 -6.93
N HIS A 32 23.24 14.80 -7.94
CA HIS A 32 23.25 13.33 -7.85
C HIS A 32 24.67 12.74 -7.77
N ASN A 33 25.65 13.35 -8.44
CA ASN A 33 27.04 12.89 -8.40
C ASN A 33 27.73 13.17 -7.05
N THR A 34 27.33 14.24 -6.35
CA THR A 34 27.84 14.54 -5.00
C THR A 34 27.21 13.63 -3.94
N TYR A 35 25.95 13.21 -4.12
CA TYR A 35 25.27 12.28 -3.20
C TYR A 35 25.94 10.89 -3.17
N MET A 36 26.37 10.37 -4.32
CA MET A 36 27.03 9.05 -4.37
C MET A 36 28.47 9.05 -3.85
N SER A 37 29.09 10.23 -3.69
CA SER A 37 30.47 10.35 -3.21
C SER A 37 30.58 10.44 -1.68
N HIS A 38 29.49 10.75 -0.97
CA HIS A 38 29.50 10.91 0.50
C HIS A 38 29.06 9.66 1.29
N HIS A 39 28.69 8.56 0.62
CA HIS A 39 28.28 7.30 1.27
C HIS A 39 29.32 6.16 1.19
N ALA A 40 30.55 6.42 0.75
CA ALA A 40 31.58 5.39 0.60
C ALA A 40 32.54 5.23 1.80
N GLU A 41 32.46 6.04 2.86
CA GLU A 41 33.48 6.06 3.93
C GLU A 41 32.96 5.85 5.36
N ALA A 42 31.87 5.12 5.55
CA ALA A 42 31.42 4.72 6.89
C ALA A 42 31.11 3.23 6.97
N GLY A 43 32.14 2.41 7.19
CA GLY A 43 31.93 1.02 7.56
C GLY A 43 33.15 0.12 7.42
N HIS A 44 34.17 0.31 8.26
CA HIS A 44 35.06 -0.77 8.71
C HIS A 44 35.53 -0.41 10.12
N GLY A 45 34.69 -0.72 11.11
CA GLY A 45 35.07 -0.75 12.52
C GLY A 45 35.58 -2.14 12.86
N ASP A 46 36.75 -2.18 13.48
CA ASP A 46 37.51 -3.35 13.88
C ASP A 46 36.72 -4.26 14.85
N ALA A 47 36.57 -5.54 14.48
CA ALA A 47 36.18 -6.60 15.39
C ALA A 47 37.37 -7.54 15.60
N GLU A 48 38.06 -7.29 16.71
CA GLU A 48 39.16 -8.06 17.29
C GLU A 48 38.76 -9.52 17.58
N ALA A 49 39.79 -10.35 17.55
CA ALA A 49 39.78 -11.80 17.50
C ALA A 49 39.24 -12.50 18.76
N GLY A 50 38.52 -13.60 18.54
CA GLY A 50 38.26 -14.66 19.53
C GLY A 50 38.44 -16.03 18.88
N HIS A 51 39.59 -16.66 19.15
CA HIS A 51 39.93 -18.04 18.80
C HIS A 51 38.98 -19.05 19.48
N GLY A 52 38.59 -20.09 18.75
CA GLY A 52 37.88 -21.25 19.30
C GLY A 52 37.79 -22.37 18.29
N ASP A 53 38.77 -23.28 18.33
CA ASP A 53 38.86 -24.52 17.57
C ASP A 53 37.67 -25.46 17.80
N GLY A 54 37.22 -26.17 16.75
CA GLY A 54 36.22 -27.22 16.88
C GLY A 54 35.87 -27.92 15.56
N HIS A 55 36.28 -29.18 15.45
CA HIS A 55 36.32 -30.06 14.28
C HIS A 55 34.97 -30.64 13.78
N GLY A 56 34.98 -31.06 12.50
CA GLY A 56 34.25 -32.23 11.96
C GLY A 56 32.78 -31.97 11.55
N GLU A 57 32.21 -32.50 10.48
CA GLU A 57 32.58 -33.59 9.57
C GLU A 57 31.73 -33.47 8.27
N THR A 58 32.39 -33.74 7.14
CA THR A 58 31.92 -34.48 5.95
C THR A 58 30.47 -34.34 5.42
N SER A 59 30.38 -33.67 4.27
CA SER A 59 29.87 -34.18 2.97
C SER A 59 28.68 -35.16 2.96
N HIS A 60 27.60 -34.78 2.28
CA HIS A 60 26.95 -35.65 1.28
C HIS A 60 26.36 -34.81 0.13
N THR A 61 27.03 -34.90 -1.01
CA THR A 61 26.48 -34.69 -2.35
C THR A 61 25.75 -35.97 -2.76
N SER A 62 24.58 -35.86 -3.39
CA SER A 62 24.06 -36.90 -4.27
C SER A 62 23.17 -36.24 -5.31
N THR A 63 23.68 -36.34 -6.52
CA THR A 63 23.06 -36.09 -7.83
C THR A 63 22.03 -37.16 -8.17
N GLU A 64 21.13 -36.78 -9.09
CA GLU A 64 20.41 -37.60 -10.07
C GLU A 64 19.40 -38.65 -9.57
N ASP A 65 18.14 -38.50 -9.97
CA ASP A 65 17.59 -39.50 -10.89
C ASP A 65 16.47 -38.92 -11.77
N SER A 66 16.48 -39.39 -13.01
CA SER A 66 15.52 -39.12 -14.07
C SER A 66 14.19 -39.82 -13.79
N HIS A 67 13.13 -39.45 -14.51
CA HIS A 67 12.32 -40.33 -15.37
C HIS A 67 11.09 -39.52 -15.82
N GLY A 68 11.07 -39.17 -17.11
CA GLY A 68 9.86 -38.74 -17.77
C GLY A 68 8.97 -39.94 -18.08
N ASP A 69 7.67 -39.73 -18.04
CA ASP A 69 6.75 -40.56 -18.81
C ASP A 69 5.61 -39.70 -19.35
N THR A 70 5.61 -39.61 -20.67
CA THR A 70 4.56 -39.09 -21.51
C THR A 70 3.44 -40.13 -21.60
N HIS A 71 2.20 -39.77 -21.24
CA HIS A 71 1.04 -40.51 -21.72
C HIS A 71 0.08 -39.63 -22.52
N ALA A 72 -0.22 -40.19 -23.68
CA ALA A 72 -0.97 -39.63 -24.78
C ALA A 72 -2.47 -39.55 -24.51
N LYS A 73 -3.05 -38.48 -25.06
CA LYS A 73 -4.24 -38.43 -25.93
C LYS A 73 -5.18 -39.66 -25.90
N THR A 74 -6.38 -39.45 -25.38
CA THR A 74 -7.62 -39.97 -25.96
C THR A 74 -8.66 -38.85 -26.00
N GLU A 75 -9.03 -38.49 -27.23
CA GLU A 75 -10.24 -37.75 -27.54
C GLU A 75 -11.42 -38.72 -27.42
N ASP A 76 -12.49 -38.32 -26.74
CA ASP A 76 -13.81 -38.88 -26.96
C ASP A 76 -14.87 -37.78 -26.84
N THR A 77 -15.85 -37.91 -27.72
CA THR A 77 -16.72 -36.88 -28.26
C THR A 77 -18.12 -36.83 -27.61
N HIS A 78 -18.76 -35.66 -27.75
CA HIS A 78 -20.22 -35.42 -27.88
C HIS A 78 -21.18 -35.69 -26.69
N ALA A 79 -21.88 -34.64 -26.21
CA ALA A 79 -23.26 -34.30 -26.64
C ALA A 79 -24.02 -33.33 -25.68
N THR A 80 -24.64 -32.33 -26.30
CA THR A 80 -25.73 -31.37 -25.92
C THR A 80 -26.90 -31.97 -25.10
N THR A 81 -27.21 -31.48 -23.88
CA THR A 81 -28.31 -30.53 -23.44
C THR A 81 -29.69 -31.20 -23.17
N PRO A 82 -30.70 -30.60 -22.47
CA PRO A 82 -30.82 -29.86 -21.18
C PRO A 82 -31.89 -30.47 -20.20
N GLY A 83 -32.06 -29.84 -19.02
CA GLY A 83 -33.26 -29.90 -18.16
C GLY A 83 -32.90 -30.24 -16.71
N SER A 84 -33.58 -29.79 -15.65
CA SER A 84 -34.68 -28.87 -15.39
C SER A 84 -34.65 -28.63 -13.86
N THR A 85 -35.04 -27.43 -13.42
CA THR A 85 -35.74 -27.08 -12.16
C THR A 85 -35.69 -28.02 -10.94
N GLU A 86 -35.37 -27.45 -9.77
CA GLU A 86 -36.02 -27.65 -8.45
C GLU A 86 -35.20 -26.86 -7.41
N ASP A 87 -35.66 -25.69 -6.94
CA ASP A 87 -36.51 -25.50 -5.75
C ASP A 87 -35.87 -26.04 -4.46
N HIS A 88 -35.34 -25.16 -3.60
CA HIS A 88 -35.36 -25.34 -2.14
C HIS A 88 -35.34 -23.99 -1.41
N ALA A 89 -36.55 -23.59 -0.98
CA ALA A 89 -36.84 -22.60 0.05
C ALA A 89 -36.30 -23.09 1.42
N ALA A 90 -35.64 -22.23 2.19
CA ALA A 90 -36.18 -21.55 3.38
C ALA A 90 -36.72 -22.50 4.47
N ASP A 91 -35.90 -22.72 5.50
CA ASP A 91 -36.35 -23.19 6.81
C ASP A 91 -36.02 -22.14 7.88
N ALA A 92 -37.09 -21.62 8.47
CA ALA A 92 -37.11 -20.73 9.60
C ALA A 92 -37.54 -21.54 10.83
N HIS A 93 -36.76 -21.47 11.91
CA HIS A 93 -37.16 -21.90 13.24
C HIS A 93 -36.59 -20.92 14.27
N HIS A 94 -37.44 -20.22 15.02
CA HIS A 94 -37.85 -20.72 16.34
C HIS A 94 -38.83 -19.73 17.01
N ASP A 95 -39.94 -20.30 17.47
CA ASP A 95 -41.00 -19.64 18.22
C ASP A 95 -40.55 -19.19 19.61
N ALA A 96 -41.15 -18.08 20.02
CA ALA A 96 -41.20 -17.56 21.37
C ALA A 96 -42.14 -18.40 22.24
N ASP A 97 -41.77 -18.58 23.51
CA ASP A 97 -42.54 -18.12 24.67
C ASP A 97 -42.15 -18.94 25.91
N LYS A 98 -41.65 -18.27 26.95
CA LYS A 98 -42.19 -18.41 28.31
C LYS A 98 -41.61 -17.34 29.25
N ALA A 99 -42.46 -16.41 29.64
CA ALA A 99 -42.25 -15.52 30.78
C ALA A 99 -42.31 -16.30 32.12
N ALA A 100 -41.47 -15.91 33.07
CA ALA A 100 -41.85 -15.18 34.30
C ALA A 100 -40.87 -15.42 35.47
N ASP A 101 -40.51 -14.30 36.10
CA ASP A 101 -40.27 -14.08 37.54
C ASP A 101 -38.98 -14.62 38.20
N LYS A 102 -38.03 -13.72 38.49
CA LYS A 102 -37.83 -13.20 39.87
C LYS A 102 -36.82 -12.06 39.95
N THR A 103 -37.18 -11.08 40.76
CA THR A 103 -36.43 -9.95 41.32
C THR A 103 -35.02 -10.29 41.83
N THR A 104 -34.04 -9.38 41.68
CA THR A 104 -33.37 -8.69 42.81
C THR A 104 -32.30 -7.69 42.35
N ASP A 105 -32.36 -6.54 43.01
CA ASP A 105 -31.29 -5.62 43.38
C ASP A 105 -30.59 -4.76 42.32
N ALA A 106 -30.95 -3.47 42.40
CA ALA A 106 -30.21 -2.36 41.87
C ALA A 106 -28.78 -2.33 42.42
N HIS A 107 -27.81 -2.27 41.50
CA HIS A 107 -26.63 -1.46 41.72
C HIS A 107 -26.48 -0.54 40.52
N ALA A 108 -26.67 0.75 40.78
CA ALA A 108 -26.30 1.82 39.86
C ALA A 108 -24.80 1.71 39.61
N GLY A 109 -24.44 1.05 38.52
CA GLY A 109 -23.12 1.15 37.91
C GLY A 109 -23.16 2.33 36.96
N ASP A 110 -22.70 3.48 37.45
CA ASP A 110 -22.31 4.62 36.64
C ASP A 110 -21.43 4.09 35.49
N SER A 111 -22.01 4.07 34.28
CA SER A 111 -21.24 3.80 33.07
C SER A 111 -20.41 5.04 32.82
N HIS A 112 -19.20 5.05 33.37
CA HIS A 112 -18.15 5.92 32.91
C HIS A 112 -17.80 5.50 31.47
N ASP A 113 -18.54 6.08 30.54
CA ASP A 113 -18.08 6.39 29.19
C ASP A 113 -16.74 7.13 29.34
N THR A 114 -15.66 6.38 29.28
CA THR A 114 -14.31 6.92 29.20
C THR A 114 -14.00 6.94 27.71
N PRO A 115 -13.90 8.12 27.06
CA PRO A 115 -13.44 8.20 25.69
C PRO A 115 -12.11 7.45 25.59
N ALA A 116 -12.07 6.44 24.72
CA ALA A 116 -10.84 5.72 24.43
C ALA A 116 -9.78 6.76 24.05
N GLU A 117 -8.74 6.86 24.88
CA GLU A 117 -7.58 7.69 24.62
C GLU A 117 -6.94 7.20 23.31
N VAL A 118 -7.11 7.98 22.25
CA VAL A 118 -6.50 7.69 20.96
C VAL A 118 -5.02 8.04 21.09
N THR A 119 -4.20 7.04 21.40
CA THR A 119 -2.75 7.16 21.39
C THR A 119 -2.30 7.42 19.96
N THR A 120 -1.89 8.65 19.67
CA THR A 120 -1.34 9.03 18.36
C THR A 120 0.00 8.33 18.14
N VAL A 121 0.08 7.44 17.17
CA VAL A 121 1.32 6.79 16.75
C VAL A 121 2.16 7.78 15.94
N ALA A 122 3.44 7.90 16.28
CA ALA A 122 4.37 8.71 15.50
C ALA A 122 4.57 8.09 14.10
N VAL A 123 4.46 8.92 13.06
CA VAL A 123 4.72 8.51 11.68
C VAL A 123 6.23 8.37 11.47
N SER A 124 6.69 7.16 11.18
CA SER A 124 8.03 6.90 10.62
C SER A 124 7.99 7.02 9.10
N GLY A 125 9.10 7.47 8.49
CA GLY A 125 9.30 7.48 7.04
C GLY A 125 9.50 8.88 6.43
N ASP A 126 9.89 8.88 5.15
CA ASP A 126 10.10 10.04 4.29
C ASP A 126 8.89 10.19 3.34
N PRO A 127 8.09 11.27 3.45
CA PRO A 127 6.90 11.47 2.63
C PRO A 127 7.23 11.77 1.16
N GLU A 128 8.37 12.39 0.84
CA GLU A 128 8.81 12.59 -0.53
C GLU A 128 9.18 11.26 -1.21
N ALA A 129 9.86 10.36 -0.49
CA ALA A 129 10.08 8.99 -0.96
C ALA A 129 8.77 8.21 -1.07
N GLY A 130 7.83 8.41 -0.14
CA GLY A 130 6.51 7.78 -0.15
C GLY A 130 5.66 8.14 -1.36
N ALA A 131 5.75 9.37 -1.86
CA ALA A 131 5.09 9.78 -3.11
C ALA A 131 5.58 8.94 -4.31
N GLN A 132 6.86 8.57 -4.33
CA GLN A 132 7.42 7.70 -5.37
C GLN A 132 6.89 6.27 -5.24
N VAL A 133 6.79 5.75 -4.00
CA VAL A 133 6.18 4.44 -3.73
C VAL A 133 4.72 4.41 -4.17
N PHE A 134 3.96 5.46 -3.90
CA PHE A 134 2.55 5.59 -4.32
C PHE A 134 2.39 5.44 -5.84
N MET A 135 3.29 6.05 -6.63
CA MET A 135 3.30 5.90 -8.08
C MET A 135 3.78 4.52 -8.53
N ALA A 136 4.86 4.02 -7.93
CA ALA A 136 5.48 2.75 -8.31
C ALA A 136 4.63 1.52 -8.00
N LYS A 137 3.87 1.55 -6.89
CA LYS A 137 3.02 0.44 -6.43
C LYS A 137 1.59 0.54 -6.94
N THR A 138 1.37 1.29 -8.01
CA THR A 138 0.09 1.40 -8.75
C THR A 138 -1.09 1.98 -7.97
N CYS A 139 -0.84 2.62 -6.82
CA CYS A 139 -1.89 3.25 -6.00
C CYS A 139 -2.63 4.33 -6.81
N ALA A 140 -1.88 5.09 -7.62
CA ALA A 140 -2.35 6.13 -8.54
C ALA A 140 -3.37 5.65 -9.59
N THR A 141 -3.38 4.35 -9.92
CA THR A 141 -4.33 3.78 -10.88
C THR A 141 -5.77 3.82 -10.34
N CYS A 142 -5.92 3.65 -9.03
CA CYS A 142 -7.22 3.57 -8.37
C CYS A 142 -7.56 4.84 -7.60
N HIS A 143 -6.56 5.51 -7.02
CA HIS A 143 -6.73 6.68 -6.18
C HIS A 143 -6.18 7.94 -6.83
N ALA A 144 -6.97 9.01 -6.78
CA ALA A 144 -6.53 10.33 -7.19
C ALA A 144 -5.93 11.12 -6.01
N VAL A 145 -4.89 11.89 -6.33
CA VAL A 145 -4.25 12.89 -5.44
C VAL A 145 -3.98 14.13 -6.28
N SER A 146 -4.65 15.23 -5.99
CA SER A 146 -4.66 16.41 -6.85
C SER A 146 -3.30 17.14 -6.88
N SER A 147 -2.48 16.97 -5.84
CA SER A 147 -1.13 17.52 -5.74
C SER A 147 -0.06 16.67 -6.47
N LEU A 148 -0.40 15.45 -6.92
CA LEU A 148 0.53 14.52 -7.55
C LEU A 148 0.15 14.28 -9.02
N GLU A 149 1.01 14.73 -9.94
CA GLU A 149 0.76 14.57 -11.36
C GLU A 149 0.67 13.09 -11.76
N GLY A 150 -0.36 12.73 -12.53
CA GLY A 150 -0.62 11.35 -12.95
C GLY A 150 -1.43 10.51 -11.96
N ALA A 151 -1.64 10.97 -10.72
CA ALA A 151 -2.54 10.32 -9.76
C ALA A 151 -4.00 10.71 -10.03
N VAL A 152 -4.60 10.08 -11.03
CA VAL A 152 -5.95 10.41 -11.53
C VAL A 152 -6.96 9.26 -11.39
N GLY A 153 -6.63 8.23 -10.61
CA GLY A 153 -7.49 7.07 -10.39
C GLY A 153 -8.86 7.44 -9.81
N ALA A 154 -9.89 6.67 -10.19
CA ALA A 154 -11.28 6.91 -9.79
C ALA A 154 -12.03 5.65 -9.30
N VAL A 155 -11.31 4.53 -9.15
CA VAL A 155 -11.89 3.27 -8.64
C VAL A 155 -12.06 3.35 -7.12
N GLY A 156 -11.08 3.95 -6.43
CA GLY A 156 -11.10 4.21 -4.99
C GLY A 156 -11.38 5.68 -4.67
N PRO A 157 -11.52 6.01 -3.37
CA PRO A 157 -11.69 7.39 -2.93
C PRO A 157 -10.49 8.28 -3.29
N LYS A 158 -10.75 9.56 -3.53
CA LYS A 158 -9.68 10.57 -3.57
C LYS A 158 -9.00 10.65 -2.20
N LEU A 159 -7.68 10.82 -2.20
CA LEU A 159 -6.89 10.83 -0.98
C LEU A 159 -6.41 12.23 -0.57
N ASP A 160 -6.86 13.27 -1.27
CA ASP A 160 -6.65 14.67 -0.85
C ASP A 160 -7.19 14.87 0.59
N GLY A 161 -6.36 15.37 1.51
CA GLY A 161 -6.75 15.57 2.91
C GLY A 161 -6.90 14.28 3.71
N LEU A 162 -6.35 13.15 3.25
CA LEU A 162 -6.47 11.87 3.95
C LEU A 162 -5.88 11.95 5.37
N GLY A 163 -4.75 12.64 5.56
CA GLY A 163 -4.11 12.75 6.88
C GLY A 163 -5.04 13.34 7.93
N ALA A 164 -5.85 14.33 7.55
CA ALA A 164 -6.83 14.97 8.43
C ALA A 164 -8.11 14.16 8.64
N THR A 165 -8.50 13.32 7.67
CA THR A 165 -9.80 12.63 7.67
C THR A 165 -9.74 11.15 8.03
N ALA A 166 -8.55 10.53 7.99
CA ALA A 166 -8.37 9.10 8.24
C ALA A 166 -8.90 8.66 9.63
N ALA A 167 -8.60 9.42 10.68
CA ALA A 167 -9.07 9.13 12.04
C ALA A 167 -10.60 9.21 12.20
N THR A 168 -11.31 9.85 11.27
CA THR A 168 -12.79 9.95 11.32
C THR A 168 -13.47 8.79 10.60
N ARG A 169 -12.71 7.91 9.92
CA ARG A 169 -13.27 6.81 9.12
C ARG A 169 -13.73 5.65 9.99
N GLN A 170 -12.97 5.33 11.02
CA GLN A 170 -13.28 4.23 11.92
C GLN A 170 -13.09 4.66 13.40
N PRO A 171 -14.14 4.56 14.24
CA PRO A 171 -14.05 4.91 15.65
C PRO A 171 -12.90 4.19 16.37
N GLY A 172 -12.17 4.92 17.22
CA GLY A 172 -11.09 4.37 18.04
C GLY A 172 -9.76 4.14 17.31
N LYS A 173 -9.63 4.54 16.04
CA LYS A 173 -8.37 4.50 15.30
C LYS A 173 -7.82 5.89 15.06
N ASP A 174 -6.51 6.07 15.23
CA ASP A 174 -5.84 7.25 14.71
C ASP A 174 -5.62 7.15 13.19
N ALA A 175 -5.13 8.24 12.59
CA ALA A 175 -4.92 8.32 11.15
C ALA A 175 -3.90 7.28 10.65
N VAL A 176 -2.78 7.12 11.36
CA VAL A 176 -1.68 6.24 10.98
C VAL A 176 -2.12 4.78 11.00
N THR A 177 -2.77 4.37 12.09
CA THR A 177 -3.29 3.01 12.26
C THR A 177 -4.32 2.69 11.18
N TYR A 178 -5.25 3.61 10.91
CA TYR A 178 -6.22 3.44 9.82
C TYR A 178 -5.54 3.26 8.46
N ILE A 179 -4.55 4.10 8.13
CA ILE A 179 -3.84 4.04 6.84
C ILE A 179 -3.07 2.73 6.68
N ARG A 180 -2.34 2.31 7.72
CA ARG A 180 -1.57 1.04 7.69
C ARG A 180 -2.48 -0.15 7.48
N GLU A 181 -3.54 -0.25 8.29
CA GLU A 181 -4.49 -1.35 8.18
C GLU A 181 -5.21 -1.37 6.83
N SER A 182 -5.52 -0.19 6.25
CA SER A 182 -6.16 -0.12 4.92
C SER A 182 -5.28 -0.69 3.80
N ILE A 183 -3.95 -0.69 3.96
CA ILE A 183 -3.01 -1.22 2.95
C ILE A 183 -2.69 -2.70 3.22
N GLU A 184 -2.58 -3.09 4.49
CA GLU A 184 -2.29 -4.46 4.91
C GLU A 184 -3.51 -5.37 4.79
N ASN A 185 -4.69 -4.87 5.15
CA ASN A 185 -5.96 -5.60 5.17
C ASN A 185 -7.10 -4.75 4.56
N PRO A 186 -7.08 -4.48 3.23
CA PRO A 186 -8.01 -3.57 2.57
C PRO A 186 -9.48 -4.00 2.60
N SER A 187 -9.77 -5.29 2.84
CA SER A 187 -11.14 -5.79 3.00
C SER A 187 -11.66 -5.65 4.44
N GLY A 188 -10.81 -5.33 5.41
CA GLY A 188 -11.20 -5.17 6.82
C GLY A 188 -12.07 -3.94 7.08
N TYR A 189 -11.91 -2.89 6.27
CA TYR A 189 -12.79 -1.73 6.26
C TYR A 189 -12.86 -1.14 4.84
N VAL A 190 -14.07 -1.06 4.29
CA VAL A 190 -14.33 -0.47 2.97
C VAL A 190 -15.16 0.78 3.15
N VAL A 191 -14.67 1.91 2.63
CA VAL A 191 -15.38 3.19 2.68
C VAL A 191 -16.73 3.05 1.96
N GLU A 192 -17.79 3.55 2.58
CA GLU A 192 -19.15 3.53 2.01
C GLU A 192 -19.17 4.08 0.58
N GLY A 193 -19.88 3.38 -0.31
CA GLY A 193 -20.01 3.75 -1.72
C GLY A 193 -18.86 3.27 -2.63
N TYR A 194 -17.82 2.63 -2.09
CA TYR A 194 -16.71 2.07 -2.89
C TYR A 194 -16.74 0.53 -2.93
N PRO A 195 -16.26 -0.08 -4.04
CA PRO A 195 -16.13 -1.52 -4.13
C PRO A 195 -14.96 -2.03 -3.28
N ALA A 196 -15.07 -3.25 -2.77
CA ALA A 196 -13.99 -3.99 -2.12
C ALA A 196 -12.96 -4.49 -3.15
N ALA A 197 -12.29 -3.57 -3.83
CA ALA A 197 -11.40 -3.84 -4.97
C ALA A 197 -9.93 -3.50 -4.71
N MET A 198 -9.60 -2.89 -3.57
CA MET A 198 -8.21 -2.56 -3.23
C MET A 198 -7.43 -3.84 -2.90
N PRO A 199 -6.34 -4.14 -3.63
CA PRO A 199 -5.52 -5.32 -3.35
C PRO A 199 -4.64 -5.12 -2.11
N ALA A 200 -4.30 -6.21 -1.42
CA ALA A 200 -3.33 -6.18 -0.33
C ALA A 200 -1.92 -6.00 -0.90
N LEU A 201 -1.41 -4.76 -0.88
CA LEU A 201 -0.16 -4.39 -1.56
C LEU A 201 1.07 -4.48 -0.66
N LYS A 202 0.92 -4.58 0.66
CA LYS A 202 2.07 -4.58 1.59
C LYS A 202 3.12 -5.63 1.24
N SER A 203 2.72 -6.82 0.81
CA SER A 203 3.63 -7.91 0.42
C SER A 203 4.46 -7.63 -0.83
N THR A 204 4.12 -6.58 -1.59
CA THR A 204 4.82 -6.17 -2.82
C THR A 204 5.87 -5.08 -2.59
N MET A 205 6.08 -4.68 -1.33
CA MET A 205 7.00 -3.60 -0.96
C MET A 205 7.74 -3.91 0.34
N SER A 206 8.93 -3.33 0.50
CA SER A 206 9.71 -3.44 1.74
C SER A 206 9.01 -2.73 2.91
N ASP A 207 9.52 -2.91 4.12
CA ASP A 207 9.02 -2.19 5.29
C ASP A 207 9.35 -0.70 5.22
N GLU A 208 10.53 -0.35 4.70
CA GLU A 208 10.92 1.04 4.47
C GLU A 208 10.04 1.72 3.40
N GLU A 209 9.77 1.04 2.27
CA GLU A 209 8.83 1.55 1.26
C GLU A 209 7.44 1.77 1.85
N PHE A 210 7.00 0.87 2.73
CA PHE A 210 5.71 0.96 3.38
C PHE A 210 5.62 2.11 4.37
N ASP A 211 6.64 2.28 5.22
CA ASP A 211 6.69 3.39 6.18
C ASP A 211 6.73 4.74 5.44
N ASN A 212 7.54 4.85 4.38
CA ASN A 212 7.56 6.04 3.51
C ASN A 212 6.18 6.30 2.89
N LEU A 213 5.51 5.27 2.36
CA LEU A 213 4.15 5.39 1.81
C LEU A 213 3.14 5.87 2.85
N VAL A 214 3.18 5.33 4.07
CA VAL A 214 2.32 5.75 5.18
C VAL A 214 2.60 7.20 5.56
N ALA A 215 3.87 7.62 5.59
CA ALA A 215 4.26 9.00 5.84
C ALA A 215 3.70 9.95 4.78
N TYR A 216 3.82 9.58 3.51
CA TYR A 216 3.24 10.35 2.40
C TYR A 216 1.72 10.50 2.56
N LEU A 217 1.00 9.38 2.71
CA LEU A 217 -0.45 9.37 2.83
C LEU A 217 -0.97 10.14 4.06
N THR A 218 -0.22 10.13 5.15
CA THR A 218 -0.55 10.89 6.36
C THR A 218 -0.30 12.40 6.20
N SER A 219 0.55 12.81 5.25
CA SER A 219 0.84 14.22 4.96
C SER A 219 -0.12 14.88 3.97
N LEU A 220 -1.02 14.10 3.35
CA LEU A 220 -2.02 14.55 2.38
C LEU A 220 -3.18 15.36 2.97
#